data_AF-A0A1V6RF25-F1
#
_entry.id   AF-A0A1V6RF25-F1
#
_cell.length_a   1.000
_cell.length_b   1.000
_cell.length_c   1.000
_cell.angle_alpha   90.00
_cell.angle_beta   90.00
_cell.angle_gamma   90.00
#
_symmetry.space_group_name_H-M   'P 1'
#
loop_
_entity.id
_entity.type
_entity.pdbx_description
1 polymer ?
#
loop_
_entity_poly.entity_id
_entity_poly.type
_entity_poly.pdbx_seq_one_letter_code
_entity_poly.pdbx_strand_id
1 'polypeptide(L)'
;MKLTSILFVTHLASVFAQIDLYEYGINATALISDGCTSALRKELDCDPFLVTLSMSDYFGQVGNETFQDQLCDDGCGNALEAYHSSVKQQCAGDVEPWDGVPAVWAGDVLWSTWNRTCLKDPKTNTYCTDAIGDIQTVLGDIDTALSAVSKDQLCSTCVLDLIQQMQKTAYSNYDEQLVDEYVKIQDICNTGALPTEVQPPATNMTAIPGIDYSTPSNASCLSGNFYSAKSGDDMQSIAKAQKVPTGPLRTLNGIFPDGSNLLAGQNLCLPRACPVYLVQDGDTCNSIADSYDLTIADLISYNPSLNRACSNLNSGDNVCVAASGQTYTPTTIPGATATKTAQYASSTVAAAGPTGYGTTNECGGYYPAADGDNCEQISLIYSISLDLFLTINPSINAACSNLFPGLYYCVYPTANWNATTNGTTTSTYVTPPAPTPTGTTSDCYTWHTIVGGDTCSLLQNVYGITFAQLQTWNPQLDEKCSNLLLDAAYCVRGDTDTTTTSTTKTAGTTTSKTTTTTTTNQPTQTSIPAPGPTQDGVPKNCNSWVMQKEGVYCYDMAASAGIALEKLYELNPALNGDCSGLWAGYAYCIGVSV
;
A
#
# COMPACT_ATOMS: atom_id res chain seq x y z
N MET A 1 60.08 45.89 -5.03
CA MET A 1 59.45 44.92 -5.95
C MET A 1 58.59 43.99 -5.13
N LYS A 2 57.29 43.97 -5.40
CA LYS A 2 56.27 43.19 -4.69
C LYS A 2 56.42 41.70 -5.02
N LEU A 3 56.42 40.84 -4.01
CA LEU A 3 56.03 39.43 -4.17
C LEU A 3 54.52 39.36 -4.00
N THR A 4 53.83 38.93 -5.05
CA THR A 4 52.38 38.67 -5.03
C THR A 4 52.19 37.20 -4.67
N SER A 5 51.74 36.91 -3.44
CA SER A 5 51.22 35.59 -3.10
C SER A 5 49.85 35.43 -3.75
N ILE A 6 49.76 34.51 -4.71
CA ILE A 6 48.49 34.02 -5.26
C ILE A 6 47.90 33.09 -4.19
N LEU A 7 46.89 33.59 -3.46
CA LEU A 7 46.05 32.78 -2.59
C LEU A 7 45.16 31.93 -3.50
N PHE A 8 45.46 30.64 -3.61
CA PHE A 8 44.49 29.67 -4.13
C PHE A 8 43.39 29.52 -3.07
N VAL A 9 42.29 30.24 -3.25
CA VAL A 9 41.04 29.92 -2.56
C VAL A 9 40.52 28.64 -3.21
N THR A 10 40.84 27.50 -2.61
CA THR A 10 40.13 26.26 -2.90
C THR A 10 38.69 26.45 -2.41
N HIS A 11 37.76 26.69 -3.33
CA HIS A 11 36.35 26.42 -3.07
C HIS A 11 36.23 24.92 -2.79
N LEU A 12 36.22 24.56 -1.51
CA LEU A 12 35.55 23.35 -1.06
C LEU A 12 34.07 23.59 -1.34
N ALA A 13 33.60 23.14 -2.51
CA ALA A 13 32.18 22.96 -2.71
C ALA A 13 31.74 21.90 -1.70
N SER A 14 31.09 22.34 -0.62
CA SER A 14 30.31 21.43 0.20
C SER A 14 29.28 20.78 -0.73
N VAL A 15 29.34 19.47 -0.84
CA VAL A 15 28.33 18.69 -1.58
C VAL A 15 27.10 18.66 -0.69
N PHE A 16 26.30 19.72 -0.71
CA PHE A 16 24.96 19.68 -0.12
C PHE A 16 24.10 18.74 -0.96
N ALA A 17 23.27 17.92 -0.30
CA ALA A 17 22.19 17.26 -1.00
C ALA A 17 21.16 18.33 -1.36
N GLN A 18 20.86 18.48 -2.65
CA GLN A 18 19.89 19.47 -3.12
C GLN A 18 18.48 19.06 -2.70
N ILE A 19 17.64 20.03 -2.38
CA ILE A 19 16.24 19.78 -2.02
C ILE A 19 15.38 19.83 -3.29
N ASP A 20 14.75 18.71 -3.65
CA ASP A 20 13.66 18.67 -4.63
C ASP A 20 12.32 18.62 -3.89
N LEU A 21 11.57 19.72 -3.94
CA LEU A 21 10.28 19.85 -3.27
C LEU A 21 9.18 18.99 -3.87
N TYR A 22 9.39 18.50 -5.10
CA TYR A 22 8.45 17.71 -5.86
C TYR A 22 9.08 16.40 -6.36
N GLU A 23 10.03 15.85 -5.60
CA GLU A 23 10.70 14.57 -5.89
C GLU A 23 9.67 13.45 -6.15
N TYR A 24 8.55 13.50 -5.45
CA TYR A 24 7.44 12.53 -5.53
C TYR A 24 6.34 12.92 -6.53
N GLY A 25 6.53 14.00 -7.28
CA GLY A 25 5.66 14.45 -8.37
C GLY A 25 4.64 15.51 -7.97
N ILE A 26 3.93 15.99 -8.99
CA ILE A 26 2.80 16.92 -8.90
C ILE A 26 1.52 16.13 -9.18
N ASN A 27 0.33 16.62 -8.80
CA ASN A 27 -0.93 15.93 -9.06
C ASN A 27 -1.05 15.50 -10.55
N ALA A 28 -1.23 14.20 -10.78
CA ALA A 28 -1.23 13.61 -12.12
C ALA A 28 -2.39 14.09 -13.03
N THR A 29 -3.42 14.72 -12.46
CA THR A 29 -4.57 15.26 -13.20
C THR A 29 -4.46 16.76 -13.50
N ALA A 30 -3.48 17.46 -12.93
CA ALA A 30 -3.29 18.89 -13.16
C ALA A 30 -2.59 19.13 -14.51
N LEU A 31 -3.24 19.87 -15.42
CA LEU A 31 -2.65 20.29 -16.69
C LEU A 31 -1.71 21.48 -16.48
N ILE A 32 -0.50 21.20 -16.03
CA ILE A 32 0.53 22.19 -15.71
C ILE A 32 1.48 22.31 -16.90
N SER A 33 1.87 23.54 -17.24
CA SER A 33 2.81 23.80 -18.33
C SER A 33 4.21 23.25 -18.02
N ASP A 34 4.98 22.99 -19.08
CA ASP A 34 6.39 22.59 -18.94
C ASP A 34 7.22 23.65 -18.21
N GLY A 35 6.87 24.93 -18.40
CA GLY A 35 7.52 26.07 -17.75
C GLY A 35 7.31 26.05 -16.23
N CYS A 36 6.06 25.91 -15.79
CA CYS A 36 5.74 25.77 -14.36
C CYS A 36 6.33 24.48 -13.77
N THR A 37 6.20 23.34 -14.46
CA THR A 37 6.79 22.07 -14.00
C THR A 37 8.30 22.17 -13.80
N SER A 38 9.01 22.85 -14.72
CA SER A 38 10.44 23.08 -14.60
C SER A 38 10.80 24.01 -13.45
N ALA A 39 9.95 25.01 -13.16
CA ALA A 39 10.14 25.90 -12.02
C ALA A 39 9.90 25.19 -10.68
N LEU A 40 8.86 24.36 -10.60
CA LEU A 40 8.51 23.59 -9.39
C LEU A 40 9.57 22.55 -9.03
N ARG A 41 10.13 21.85 -10.03
CA ARG A 41 11.17 20.82 -9.83
C ARG A 41 12.59 21.39 -9.75
N LYS A 42 12.73 22.70 -9.55
CA LYS A 42 14.04 23.32 -9.46
C LYS A 42 14.64 22.95 -8.10
N GLU A 43 15.70 22.16 -8.14
CA GLU A 43 16.53 21.83 -6.98
C GLU A 43 17.03 23.10 -6.26
N LEU A 44 16.82 23.13 -4.95
CA LEU A 44 17.29 24.18 -4.05
C LEU A 44 18.64 23.81 -3.45
N ASP A 45 19.59 24.75 -3.51
CA ASP A 45 20.90 24.63 -2.89
C ASP A 45 20.82 25.09 -1.42
N CYS A 46 20.18 24.25 -0.61
CA CYS A 46 19.91 24.47 0.80
C CYS A 46 20.22 23.19 1.58
N ASP A 47 20.58 23.31 2.86
CA ASP A 47 20.74 22.14 3.72
C ASP A 47 19.36 21.43 3.91
N PRO A 48 19.25 20.11 3.65
CA PRO A 48 18.01 19.36 3.78
C PRO A 48 17.36 19.41 5.16
N PHE A 49 18.13 19.71 6.22
CA PHE A 49 17.59 19.86 7.56
C PHE A 49 16.54 21.00 7.66
N LEU A 50 16.56 21.95 6.72
CA LEU A 50 15.52 22.97 6.62
C LEU A 50 14.12 22.37 6.41
N VAL A 51 14.02 21.25 5.67
CA VAL A 51 12.75 20.51 5.50
C VAL A 51 12.29 19.96 6.84
N THR A 52 13.19 19.35 7.60
CA THR A 52 12.89 18.83 8.94
C THR A 52 12.36 19.93 9.86
N LEU A 53 13.01 21.10 9.86
CA LEU A 53 12.57 22.25 10.65
C LEU A 53 11.20 22.76 10.20
N SER A 54 10.90 22.76 8.90
CA SER A 54 9.60 23.20 8.38
C SER A 54 8.45 22.28 8.77
N MET A 55 8.76 21.03 9.13
CA MET A 55 7.81 20.00 9.56
C MET A 55 7.75 19.83 11.08
N SER A 56 8.51 20.64 11.83
CA SER A 56 8.55 20.61 13.30
C SER A 56 7.65 21.70 13.87
N ASP A 57 6.99 21.38 14.97
CA ASP A 57 6.28 22.33 15.84
C ASP A 57 7.22 23.06 16.81
N TYR A 58 8.45 22.56 16.96
CA TYR A 58 9.48 23.17 17.79
C TYR A 58 10.12 24.36 17.07
N PHE A 59 10.05 25.53 17.72
CA PHE A 59 10.78 26.71 17.32
C PHE A 59 11.71 27.16 18.45
N GLY A 60 12.97 26.75 18.40
CA GLY A 60 13.98 27.08 19.41
C GLY A 60 15.39 26.78 18.91
N GLN A 61 16.34 26.53 19.81
CA GLN A 61 17.76 26.45 19.47
C GLN A 61 18.03 25.30 18.49
N VAL A 62 18.87 25.54 17.49
CA VAL A 62 19.38 24.48 16.60
C VAL A 62 20.50 23.69 17.32
N GLY A 63 21.16 24.29 18.30
CA GLY A 63 22.11 23.63 19.22
C GLY A 63 23.55 23.52 18.71
N ASN A 64 23.84 23.95 17.48
CA ASN A 64 25.20 24.01 16.94
C ASN A 64 25.36 25.22 16.02
N GLU A 65 26.10 26.24 16.47
CA GLU A 65 26.31 27.51 15.76
C GLU A 65 26.94 27.32 14.38
N THR A 66 27.93 26.42 14.24
CA THR A 66 28.58 26.15 12.94
C THR A 66 27.61 25.52 11.95
N PHE A 67 26.75 24.62 12.43
CA PHE A 67 25.73 24.01 11.59
C PHE A 67 24.63 25.04 11.24
N GLN A 68 24.23 25.88 12.19
CA GLN A 68 23.26 26.94 11.94
C GLN A 68 23.79 27.97 10.94
N ASP A 69 25.07 28.32 10.97
CA ASP A 69 25.71 29.16 9.95
C ASP A 69 25.69 28.51 8.56
N GLN A 70 25.82 27.18 8.46
CA GLN A 70 25.71 26.46 7.19
C GLN A 70 24.26 26.43 6.67
N LEU A 71 23.30 26.18 7.56
CA LEU A 71 21.87 26.22 7.26
C LEU A 71 21.42 27.63 6.81
N CYS A 72 22.00 28.65 7.43
CA CYS A 72 21.68 30.06 7.24
C CYS A 72 22.60 30.78 6.26
N ASP A 73 23.30 30.03 5.41
CA ASP A 73 24.10 30.61 4.34
C ASP A 73 23.22 31.44 3.37
N ASP A 74 23.73 32.59 2.95
CA ASP A 74 23.04 33.50 2.04
C ASP A 74 22.69 32.84 0.71
N GLY A 75 23.45 31.81 0.29
CA GLY A 75 23.17 31.01 -0.89
C GLY A 75 21.79 30.34 -0.83
N CYS A 76 21.43 29.77 0.31
CA CYS A 76 20.11 29.16 0.50
C CYS A 76 18.99 30.20 0.49
N GLY A 77 19.17 31.33 1.21
CA GLY A 77 18.20 32.42 1.20
C GLY A 77 17.93 32.98 -0.21
N ASN A 78 18.98 33.18 -0.99
CA ASN A 78 18.88 33.61 -2.39
C ASN A 78 18.23 32.54 -3.28
N ALA A 79 18.52 31.25 -3.05
CA ALA A 79 17.91 30.16 -3.80
C ALA A 79 16.38 30.08 -3.57
N LEU A 80 15.93 30.27 -2.33
CA LEU A 80 14.52 30.29 -1.95
C LEU A 80 13.79 31.49 -2.58
N GLU A 81 14.37 32.68 -2.53
CA GLU A 81 13.81 33.88 -3.18
C GLU A 81 13.70 33.71 -4.70
N ALA A 82 14.74 33.16 -5.33
CA ALA A 82 14.76 32.89 -6.76
C ALA A 82 13.71 31.82 -7.15
N TYR A 83 13.56 30.78 -6.33
CA TYR A 83 12.56 29.75 -6.50
C TYR A 83 11.14 30.34 -6.43
N HIS A 84 10.81 31.11 -5.37
CA HIS A 84 9.52 31.79 -5.23
C HIS A 84 9.21 32.62 -6.48
N SER A 85 10.16 33.47 -6.89
CA SER A 85 9.99 34.37 -8.02
C SER A 85 9.76 33.61 -9.34
N SER A 86 10.51 32.53 -9.55
CA SER A 86 10.40 31.66 -10.72
C SER A 86 9.04 30.96 -10.76
N VAL A 87 8.63 30.29 -9.67
CA VAL A 87 7.35 29.58 -9.59
C VAL A 87 6.18 30.53 -9.75
N LYS A 88 6.20 31.67 -9.05
CA LYS A 88 5.15 32.69 -9.16
C LYS A 88 4.99 33.20 -10.60
N GLN A 89 6.09 33.36 -11.34
CA GLN A 89 6.05 33.81 -12.72
C GLN A 89 5.59 32.72 -13.68
N GLN A 90 6.20 31.53 -13.60
CA GLN A 90 5.99 30.46 -14.57
C GLN A 90 4.65 29.74 -14.38
N CYS A 91 4.12 29.71 -13.16
CA CYS A 91 2.84 29.07 -12.83
C CYS A 91 1.65 30.03 -12.82
N ALA A 92 1.82 31.32 -13.15
CA ALA A 92 0.78 32.33 -13.03
C ALA A 92 -0.50 32.05 -13.84
N GLY A 93 -0.40 31.26 -14.92
CA GLY A 93 -1.52 30.89 -15.78
C GLY A 93 -1.94 29.43 -15.70
N ASP A 94 -1.29 28.64 -14.84
CA ASP A 94 -1.54 27.21 -14.72
C ASP A 94 -2.53 26.92 -13.59
N VAL A 95 -3.13 25.73 -13.65
CA VAL A 95 -3.89 25.20 -12.50
C VAL A 95 -2.93 24.95 -11.33
N GLU A 96 -3.48 24.96 -10.12
CA GLU A 96 -2.71 24.69 -8.91
C GLU A 96 -2.11 23.26 -8.94
N PRO A 97 -0.87 23.07 -8.44
CA PRO A 97 -0.25 21.74 -8.33
C PRO A 97 -1.07 20.73 -7.54
N TRP A 98 -1.83 21.21 -6.56
CA TRP A 98 -2.88 20.47 -5.85
C TRP A 98 -4.06 21.40 -5.60
N ASP A 99 -5.28 20.85 -5.61
CA ASP A 99 -6.49 21.64 -5.41
C ASP A 99 -6.44 22.42 -4.08
N GLY A 100 -6.52 23.75 -4.17
CA GLY A 100 -6.49 24.66 -3.03
C GLY A 100 -5.08 25.00 -2.52
N VAL A 101 -4.01 24.50 -3.16
CA VAL A 101 -2.62 24.72 -2.77
C VAL A 101 -1.91 25.58 -3.83
N PRO A 102 -1.54 26.83 -3.51
CA PRO A 102 -0.79 27.67 -4.43
C PRO A 102 0.53 27.02 -4.83
N ALA A 103 0.95 27.22 -6.08
CA ALA A 103 2.20 26.64 -6.59
C ALA A 103 3.45 27.01 -5.76
N VAL A 104 3.44 28.21 -5.17
CA VAL A 104 4.52 28.72 -4.33
C VAL A 104 4.56 28.09 -2.92
N TRP A 105 3.49 27.42 -2.48
CA TRP A 105 3.29 26.99 -1.09
C TRP A 105 4.50 26.26 -0.50
N ALA A 106 5.00 25.21 -1.17
CA ALA A 106 6.08 24.39 -0.63
C ALA A 106 7.39 25.20 -0.45
N GLY A 107 7.70 26.07 -1.41
CA GLY A 107 8.88 26.92 -1.34
C GLY A 107 8.74 28.01 -0.28
N ASP A 108 7.55 28.59 -0.16
CA ASP A 108 7.30 29.70 0.77
C ASP A 108 7.18 29.23 2.22
N VAL A 109 6.75 27.98 2.47
CA VAL A 109 6.85 27.35 3.79
C VAL A 109 8.31 27.23 4.22
N LEU A 110 9.17 26.66 3.36
CA LEU A 110 10.60 26.56 3.64
C LEU A 110 11.27 27.92 3.79
N TRP A 111 10.88 28.89 2.95
CA TRP A 111 11.43 30.24 3.03
C TRP A 111 11.00 30.97 4.29
N SER A 112 9.75 30.78 4.73
CA SER A 112 9.24 31.23 6.03
C SER A 112 10.07 30.62 7.17
N THR A 113 10.28 29.30 7.15
CA THR A 113 11.12 28.60 8.13
C THR A 113 12.55 29.14 8.14
N TRP A 114 13.17 29.31 6.98
CA TRP A 114 14.53 29.85 6.86
C TRP A 114 14.64 31.26 7.42
N ASN A 115 13.74 32.17 7.00
CA ASN A 115 13.71 33.56 7.47
C ASN A 115 13.58 33.68 8.99
N ARG A 116 12.96 32.68 9.62
CA ARG A 116 12.73 32.62 11.06
C ARG A 116 13.91 32.02 11.81
N THR A 117 14.43 30.89 11.32
CA THR A 117 15.57 30.18 11.89
C THR A 117 16.87 30.98 11.76
N CYS A 118 17.01 31.75 10.69
CA CYS A 118 18.22 32.49 10.35
C CYS A 118 18.17 33.96 10.76
N LEU A 119 17.11 34.39 11.45
CA LEU A 119 17.00 35.73 12.00
C LEU A 119 18.08 35.93 13.08
N LYS A 120 18.85 37.02 12.97
CA LYS A 120 19.86 37.42 13.97
C LYS A 120 19.48 38.74 14.62
N ASP A 121 19.78 38.90 15.90
CA ASP A 121 19.70 40.21 16.55
C ASP A 121 20.77 41.13 15.92
N PRO A 122 20.40 42.28 15.34
CA PRO A 122 21.34 43.19 14.69
C PRO A 122 22.38 43.80 15.65
N LYS A 123 22.13 43.76 16.97
CA LYS A 123 23.04 44.29 17.99
C LYS A 123 24.07 43.26 18.44
N THR A 124 23.65 42.02 18.65
CA THR A 124 24.52 40.97 19.20
C THR A 124 25.04 39.99 18.16
N ASN A 125 24.44 39.98 16.97
CA ASN A 125 24.68 39.02 15.90
C ASN A 125 24.40 37.56 16.31
N THR A 126 23.60 37.35 17.35
CA THR A 126 23.16 36.03 17.84
C THR A 126 21.90 35.61 17.10
N TYR A 127 21.75 34.31 16.82
CA TYR A 127 20.51 33.79 16.26
C TYR A 127 19.35 33.95 17.24
N CYS A 128 18.21 34.37 16.72
CA CYS A 128 17.02 34.61 17.54
C CYS A 128 16.40 33.32 18.05
N THR A 129 16.61 32.20 17.36
CA THR A 129 16.29 30.85 17.86
C THR A 129 17.00 30.53 19.17
N ASP A 130 18.25 30.99 19.34
CA ASP A 130 19.03 30.73 20.56
C ASP A 130 18.49 31.55 21.73
N ALA A 131 18.26 32.85 21.48
CA ALA A 131 17.66 33.75 22.46
C ALA A 131 16.25 33.31 22.89
N ILE A 132 15.47 32.75 21.97
CA ILE A 132 14.11 32.27 22.25
C ILE A 132 14.13 30.90 22.93
N GLY A 133 15.02 30.00 22.52
CA GLY A 133 15.20 28.73 23.22
C GLY A 133 15.63 28.91 24.68
N ASP A 134 16.42 29.95 24.98
CA ASP A 134 16.73 30.32 26.36
C ASP A 134 15.46 30.75 27.12
N ILE A 135 14.56 31.52 26.49
CA ILE A 135 13.27 31.90 27.09
C ILE A 135 12.39 30.66 27.33
N GLN A 136 12.29 29.76 26.35
CA GLN A 136 11.53 28.50 26.49
C GLN A 136 12.08 27.64 27.63
N THR A 137 13.40 27.58 27.78
CA THR A 137 14.06 26.87 28.89
C THR A 137 13.69 27.47 30.24
N VAL A 138 13.56 28.79 30.33
CA VAL A 138 13.14 29.50 31.56
C VAL A 138 11.67 29.22 31.89
N LEU A 139 10.81 29.14 30.88
CA LEU A 139 9.38 28.92 31.06
C LEU A 139 9.05 27.46 31.39
N GLY A 140 9.82 26.50 30.88
CA GLY A 140 9.64 25.07 31.16
C GLY A 140 8.39 24.43 30.52
N ASP A 141 7.35 25.22 30.22
CA ASP A 141 6.12 24.85 29.51
C ASP A 141 5.64 26.01 28.62
N ILE A 142 5.09 25.69 27.43
CA ILE A 142 4.59 26.62 26.41
C ILE A 142 3.33 27.39 26.86
N ASP A 143 2.59 26.91 27.86
CA ASP A 143 1.42 27.58 28.43
C ASP A 143 1.74 28.55 29.59
N THR A 144 3.02 28.82 29.83
CA THR A 144 3.46 29.65 30.96
C THR A 144 3.18 31.13 30.70
N ALA A 145 2.47 31.78 31.63
CA ALA A 145 2.09 33.17 31.51
C ALA A 145 3.29 34.13 31.29
N LEU A 146 3.13 35.07 30.36
CA LEU A 146 4.09 36.11 29.96
C LEU A 146 4.77 36.85 31.13
N SER A 147 4.12 36.89 32.30
CA SER A 147 4.68 37.44 33.54
C SER A 147 5.95 36.74 34.05
N ALA A 148 6.23 35.52 33.59
CA ALA A 148 7.45 34.78 33.93
C ALA A 148 8.68 35.21 33.09
N VAL A 149 8.47 35.93 31.98
CA VAL A 149 9.54 36.44 31.12
C VAL A 149 10.00 37.81 31.60
N SER A 150 11.31 38.03 31.68
CA SER A 150 11.82 39.37 32.02
C SER A 150 11.48 40.38 30.91
N LYS A 151 11.27 41.64 31.29
CA LYS A 151 10.99 42.70 30.31
C LYS A 151 12.05 42.80 29.21
N ASP A 152 13.33 42.64 29.56
CA ASP A 152 14.43 42.74 28.58
C ASP A 152 14.44 41.59 27.58
N GLN A 153 14.09 40.36 28.01
CA GLN A 153 13.95 39.20 27.12
C GLN A 153 12.72 39.36 26.22
N LEU A 154 11.60 39.76 26.81
CA LEU A 154 10.34 39.93 26.08
C LEU A 154 10.43 41.03 25.02
N CYS A 155 11.08 42.13 25.37
CA CYS A 155 11.27 43.29 24.50
C CYS A 155 12.56 43.22 23.69
N SER A 156 13.17 42.03 23.59
CA SER A 156 14.35 41.84 22.78
C SER A 156 14.03 42.04 21.29
N THR A 157 15.04 42.47 20.53
CA THR A 157 14.92 42.65 19.09
C THR A 157 14.47 41.36 18.43
N CYS A 158 14.97 40.22 18.91
CA CYS A 158 14.60 38.90 18.41
C CYS A 158 13.11 38.56 18.55
N VAL A 159 12.48 38.83 19.70
CA VAL A 159 11.04 38.56 19.87
C VAL A 159 10.22 39.47 18.97
N LEU A 160 10.55 40.76 18.92
CA LEU A 160 9.79 41.74 18.13
C LEU A 160 9.94 41.52 16.62
N ASP A 161 11.15 41.24 16.14
CA ASP A 161 11.42 41.02 14.72
C ASP A 161 10.90 39.66 14.27
N LEU A 162 10.93 38.64 15.14
CA LEU A 162 10.33 37.34 14.87
C LEU A 162 8.84 37.45 14.56
N ILE A 163 8.08 38.13 15.43
CA ILE A 163 6.63 38.27 15.25
C ILE A 163 6.34 39.03 13.95
N GLN A 164 7.11 40.10 13.67
CA GLN A 164 7.00 40.82 12.40
C GLN A 164 7.38 39.96 11.18
N GLN A 165 8.36 39.06 11.29
CA GLN A 165 8.70 38.12 10.22
C GLN A 165 7.56 37.11 9.97
N MET A 166 6.95 36.59 11.03
CA MET A 166 5.81 35.68 10.93
C MET A 166 4.60 36.35 10.24
N GLN A 167 4.36 37.63 10.52
CA GLN A 167 3.29 38.42 9.89
C GLN A 167 3.46 38.66 8.38
N LYS A 168 4.69 38.58 7.86
CA LYS A 168 4.96 38.84 6.42
C LYS A 168 4.51 37.71 5.51
N THR A 169 4.07 36.58 6.07
CA THR A 169 3.75 35.38 5.32
C THR A 169 2.50 34.70 5.88
N ALA A 170 1.69 34.14 4.99
CA ALA A 170 0.55 33.29 5.35
C ALA A 170 0.97 31.86 5.73
N TYR A 171 2.26 31.55 5.67
CA TYR A 171 2.84 30.22 5.93
C TYR A 171 3.60 30.18 7.27
N SER A 172 3.26 31.09 8.19
CA SER A 172 3.68 31.03 9.59
C SER A 172 2.51 30.60 10.47
N ASN A 173 2.78 30.33 11.73
CA ASN A 173 1.75 30.07 12.73
C ASN A 173 1.19 31.37 13.36
N TYR A 174 1.37 32.55 12.75
CA TYR A 174 0.78 33.79 13.27
C TYR A 174 -0.73 33.81 13.01
N ASP A 175 -1.51 33.82 14.09
CA ASP A 175 -2.97 33.76 14.05
C ASP A 175 -3.62 34.80 14.98
N GLU A 176 -4.95 34.79 15.07
CA GLU A 176 -5.71 35.73 15.90
C GLU A 176 -5.38 35.58 17.40
N GLN A 177 -4.94 34.41 17.87
CA GLN A 177 -4.55 34.24 19.28
C GLN A 177 -3.24 34.97 19.57
N LEU A 178 -2.27 34.88 18.65
CA LEU A 178 -1.00 35.59 18.75
C LEU A 178 -1.14 37.11 18.56
N VAL A 179 -2.21 37.60 17.93
CA VAL A 179 -2.51 39.04 17.86
C VAL A 179 -2.68 39.63 19.25
N ASP A 180 -3.52 39.01 20.08
CA ASP A 180 -3.81 39.50 21.44
C ASP A 180 -2.57 39.49 22.33
N GLU A 181 -1.71 38.48 22.16
CA GLU A 181 -0.41 38.43 22.84
C GLU A 181 0.53 39.53 22.35
N TYR A 182 0.62 39.72 21.03
CA TYR A 182 1.51 40.72 20.47
C TYR A 182 1.12 42.14 20.87
N VAL A 183 -0.18 42.46 20.93
CA VAL A 183 -0.66 43.76 21.45
C VAL A 183 -0.19 43.98 22.88
N LYS A 184 -0.28 42.96 23.75
CA LYS A 184 0.23 43.06 25.13
C LYS A 184 1.75 43.26 25.16
N ILE A 185 2.49 42.59 24.28
CA ILE A 185 3.94 42.76 24.15
C ILE A 185 4.27 44.20 23.74
N GLN A 186 3.57 44.75 22.74
CA GLN A 186 3.75 46.13 22.30
C GLN A 186 3.53 47.14 23.45
N ASP A 187 2.49 46.92 24.27
CA ASP A 187 2.20 47.73 25.45
C ASP A 187 3.29 47.60 26.53
N ILE A 188 3.72 46.38 26.87
CA ILE A 188 4.79 46.14 27.86
C ILE A 188 6.11 46.78 27.41
N CYS A 189 6.39 46.68 26.12
CA CYS A 189 7.63 47.12 25.49
C CYS A 189 7.62 48.58 25.05
N ASN A 190 6.46 49.26 25.08
CA ASN A 190 6.25 50.62 24.58
C ASN A 190 6.77 50.81 23.14
N THR A 191 6.51 49.85 22.25
CA THR A 191 6.95 49.92 20.84
C THR A 191 6.18 50.96 20.03
N GLY A 192 5.02 51.40 20.54
CA GLY A 192 4.00 52.03 19.71
C GLY A 192 3.25 50.98 18.88
N ALA A 193 2.30 51.45 18.06
CA ALA A 193 1.49 50.56 17.21
C ALA A 193 2.34 49.97 16.09
N LEU A 194 2.64 48.68 16.21
CA LEU A 194 3.20 47.84 15.14
C LEU A 194 2.07 47.06 14.44
N PRO A 195 2.27 46.63 13.19
CA PRO A 195 1.30 45.80 12.46
C PRO A 195 0.88 44.57 13.27
N THR A 196 -0.39 44.19 13.18
CA THR A 196 -0.95 43.00 13.84
C THR A 196 -1.82 42.19 12.89
N GLU A 197 -1.82 42.53 11.61
CA GLU A 197 -2.69 41.89 10.62
C GLU A 197 -2.26 40.44 10.41
N VAL A 198 -3.22 39.52 10.58
CA VAL A 198 -3.07 38.13 10.19
C VAL A 198 -3.23 38.04 8.67
N GLN A 199 -2.25 37.45 7.99
CA GLN A 199 -2.41 37.17 6.56
C GLN A 199 -3.47 36.07 6.40
N PRO A 200 -4.45 36.25 5.50
CA PRO A 200 -5.41 35.18 5.24
C PRO A 200 -4.66 33.93 4.78
N PRO A 201 -5.16 32.72 5.13
CA PRO A 201 -4.56 31.48 4.63
C PRO A 201 -4.40 31.56 3.11
N ALA A 202 -3.16 31.38 2.65
CA ALA A 202 -2.90 31.43 1.21
C ALA A 202 -3.43 30.18 0.50
N THR A 203 -3.76 29.11 1.24
CA THR A 203 -4.45 27.93 0.74
C THR A 203 -5.95 28.11 0.83
N ASN A 204 -6.67 27.71 -0.22
CA ASN A 204 -8.13 27.62 -0.23
C ASN A 204 -8.59 26.16 -0.15
N MET A 205 -7.86 25.36 0.64
CA MET A 205 -8.22 23.98 0.91
C MET A 205 -9.39 23.97 1.90
N THR A 206 -10.60 23.76 1.40
CA THR A 206 -11.75 23.44 2.26
C THR A 206 -11.75 21.97 2.71
N ALA A 207 -10.85 21.17 2.14
CA ALA A 207 -10.61 19.76 2.44
C ALA A 207 -9.24 19.31 1.88
N ILE A 208 -8.55 18.38 2.55
CA ILE A 208 -7.48 17.59 1.93
C ILE A 208 -8.06 16.75 0.77
N PRO A 209 -7.49 16.79 -0.44
CA PRO A 209 -7.89 15.93 -1.54
C PRO A 209 -7.84 14.44 -1.14
N GLY A 210 -9.00 13.78 -1.13
CA GLY A 210 -9.15 12.39 -0.68
C GLY A 210 -9.64 12.21 0.75
N ILE A 211 -9.96 13.29 1.48
CA ILE A 211 -10.59 13.24 2.81
C ILE A 211 -11.86 14.09 2.79
N ASP A 212 -12.99 13.46 3.14
CA ASP A 212 -14.30 14.11 3.29
C ASP A 212 -14.43 14.64 4.73
N TYR A 213 -14.62 15.95 4.87
CA TYR A 213 -14.82 16.65 6.15
C TYR A 213 -16.31 16.78 6.50
N SER A 214 -17.19 16.04 5.83
CA SER A 214 -18.60 16.05 6.18
C SER A 214 -18.78 15.63 7.63
N THR A 215 -19.65 16.37 8.32
CA THR A 215 -20.09 16.16 9.69
C THR A 215 -20.25 14.67 10.02
N PRO A 216 -19.89 14.19 11.23
CA PRO A 216 -19.89 12.77 11.61
C PRO A 216 -21.23 12.02 11.45
N SER A 217 -22.31 12.67 11.02
CA SER A 217 -23.55 12.01 10.63
C SER A 217 -23.47 11.30 9.28
N ASN A 218 -22.51 11.62 8.41
CA ASN A 218 -22.43 11.09 7.04
C ASN A 218 -21.16 10.28 6.74
N ALA A 219 -20.10 10.38 7.54
CA ALA A 219 -18.96 9.48 7.42
C ALA A 219 -19.37 8.08 7.91
N SER A 220 -19.32 7.09 7.01
CA SER A 220 -19.58 5.70 7.37
C SER A 220 -18.49 5.23 8.34
N CYS A 221 -18.82 5.11 9.62
CA CYS A 221 -17.90 4.56 10.62
C CYS A 221 -17.59 3.10 10.26
N LEU A 222 -16.50 2.86 9.52
CA LEU A 222 -16.18 1.55 8.93
C LEU A 222 -15.97 0.45 9.97
N SER A 223 -15.61 0.83 11.20
CA SER A 223 -15.52 -0.10 12.32
C SER A 223 -16.90 -0.54 12.84
N GLY A 224 -17.95 0.25 12.60
CA GLY A 224 -19.26 0.13 13.24
C GLY A 224 -19.27 0.44 14.74
N ASN A 225 -18.14 0.87 15.31
CA ASN A 225 -17.96 1.07 16.74
C ASN A 225 -18.10 2.55 17.11
N PHE A 226 -18.87 2.83 18.15
CA PHE A 226 -19.15 4.20 18.58
C PHE A 226 -18.95 4.38 20.08
N TYR A 227 -18.60 5.60 20.49
CA TYR A 227 -18.48 6.02 21.88
C TYR A 227 -19.20 7.34 22.12
N SER A 228 -20.10 7.37 23.10
CA SER A 228 -20.74 8.62 23.53
C SER A 228 -19.86 9.30 24.57
N ALA A 229 -19.29 10.46 24.21
CA ALA A 229 -18.47 11.28 25.10
C ALA A 229 -19.23 11.68 26.37
N LYS A 230 -18.55 11.64 27.51
CA LYS A 230 -19.09 12.00 28.83
C LYS A 230 -18.46 13.28 29.32
N SER A 231 -19.13 13.92 30.28
CA SER A 231 -18.58 15.11 30.94
C SER A 231 -17.27 14.76 31.65
N GLY A 232 -16.19 15.46 31.29
CA GLY A 232 -14.85 15.22 31.83
C GLY A 232 -14.02 14.19 31.07
N ASP A 233 -14.53 13.64 29.96
CA ASP A 233 -13.70 12.87 29.04
C ASP A 233 -12.72 13.79 28.29
N ASP A 234 -11.57 13.22 27.93
CA ASP A 234 -10.60 13.77 27.00
C ASP A 234 -10.23 12.71 25.95
N MET A 235 -9.56 13.11 24.86
CA MET A 235 -9.23 12.20 23.76
C MET A 235 -8.31 11.06 24.20
N GLN A 236 -7.38 11.32 25.11
CA GLN A 236 -6.39 10.38 25.58
C GLN A 236 -7.03 9.33 26.51
N SER A 237 -7.91 9.75 27.42
CA SER A 237 -8.65 8.87 28.32
C SER A 237 -9.66 8.00 27.57
N ILE A 238 -10.32 8.54 26.53
CA ILE A 238 -11.18 7.76 25.62
C ILE A 238 -10.33 6.76 24.83
N ALA A 239 -9.26 7.21 24.17
CA ALA A 239 -8.39 6.35 23.35
C ALA A 239 -7.86 5.16 24.14
N LYS A 240 -7.36 5.42 25.36
CA LYS A 240 -6.87 4.38 26.29
C LYS A 240 -7.98 3.42 26.73
N ALA A 241 -9.14 3.93 27.11
CA ALA A 241 -10.25 3.10 27.57
C ALA A 241 -10.83 2.21 26.46
N GLN A 242 -10.87 2.73 25.23
CA GLN A 242 -11.40 2.04 24.05
C GLN A 242 -10.34 1.22 23.30
N LYS A 243 -9.06 1.30 23.71
CA LYS A 243 -7.91 0.64 23.07
C LYS A 243 -7.78 1.01 21.60
N VAL A 244 -7.88 2.30 21.30
CA VAL A 244 -7.75 2.86 19.96
C VAL A 244 -6.65 3.93 19.94
N PRO A 245 -6.03 4.19 18.78
CA PRO A 245 -5.01 5.23 18.69
C PRO A 245 -5.63 6.64 18.74
N THR A 246 -4.97 7.58 19.41
CA THR A 246 -5.52 8.94 19.63
C THR A 246 -5.64 9.74 18.32
N GLY A 247 -4.63 9.66 17.44
CA GLY A 247 -4.63 10.42 16.18
C GLY A 247 -5.80 10.08 15.24
N PRO A 248 -6.05 8.79 14.93
CA PRO A 248 -7.21 8.38 14.14
C PRO A 248 -8.54 8.65 14.85
N LEU A 249 -8.61 8.54 16.19
CA LEU A 249 -9.80 8.92 16.94
C LEU A 249 -10.13 10.40 16.76
N ARG A 250 -9.13 11.29 16.83
CA ARG A 250 -9.32 12.73 16.57
C ARG A 250 -9.78 12.98 15.13
N THR A 251 -9.04 12.41 14.17
CA THR A 251 -9.25 12.64 12.74
C THR A 251 -10.62 12.18 12.26
N LEU A 252 -11.07 10.97 12.66
CA LEU A 252 -12.38 10.42 12.27
C LEU A 252 -13.56 11.25 12.79
N ASN A 253 -13.35 12.06 13.81
CA ASN A 253 -14.40 12.79 14.51
C ASN A 253 -14.24 14.31 14.39
N GLY A 254 -13.25 14.79 13.63
CA GLY A 254 -12.94 16.21 13.49
C GLY A 254 -12.61 16.88 14.82
N ILE A 255 -12.02 16.15 15.77
CA ILE A 255 -11.62 16.71 17.08
C ILE A 255 -10.27 17.40 16.95
N PHE A 256 -10.17 18.62 17.47
CA PHE A 256 -8.95 19.41 17.47
C PHE A 256 -7.84 18.73 18.28
N PRO A 257 -6.55 19.00 18.00
CA PRO A 257 -5.43 18.40 18.73
C PRO A 257 -5.51 18.60 20.26
N ASP A 258 -5.96 19.78 20.68
CA ASP A 258 -6.18 20.18 22.08
C ASP A 258 -7.49 19.63 22.68
N GLY A 259 -8.34 18.99 21.86
CA GLY A 259 -9.64 18.45 22.28
C GLY A 259 -10.69 19.51 22.65
N SER A 260 -10.46 20.79 22.37
CA SER A 260 -11.34 21.88 22.83
C SER A 260 -12.75 21.85 22.23
N ASN A 261 -12.93 21.14 21.12
CA ASN A 261 -14.22 20.91 20.47
C ASN A 261 -14.86 19.54 20.79
N LEU A 262 -14.33 18.78 21.76
CA LEU A 262 -14.98 17.59 22.29
C LEU A 262 -16.13 17.97 23.24
N LEU A 263 -17.36 17.62 22.89
CA LEU A 263 -18.55 17.96 23.68
C LEU A 263 -19.12 16.73 24.38
N ALA A 264 -19.58 16.90 25.63
CA ALA A 264 -20.32 15.85 26.32
C ALA A 264 -21.60 15.49 25.55
N GLY A 265 -21.84 14.19 25.38
CA GLY A 265 -22.94 13.64 24.58
C GLY A 265 -22.62 13.48 23.09
N GLN A 266 -21.45 13.90 22.62
CA GLN A 266 -21.02 13.69 21.24
C GLN A 266 -20.78 12.20 20.96
N ASN A 267 -21.34 11.69 19.87
CA ASN A 267 -21.14 10.31 19.45
C ASN A 267 -19.93 10.21 18.52
N LEU A 268 -18.86 9.60 19.01
CA LEU A 268 -17.59 9.46 18.31
C LEU A 268 -17.53 8.11 17.59
N CYS A 269 -17.13 8.10 16.32
CA CYS A 269 -16.70 6.90 15.61
C CYS A 269 -15.35 6.44 16.14
N LEU A 270 -15.27 5.19 16.62
CA LEU A 270 -14.03 4.60 17.10
C LEU A 270 -13.30 3.89 15.96
N PRO A 271 -11.96 4.01 15.84
CA PRO A 271 -11.16 3.09 15.05
C PRO A 271 -11.32 1.63 15.50
N ARG A 272 -10.78 0.69 14.73
CA ARG A 272 -10.63 -0.69 15.22
C ARG A 272 -9.66 -0.72 16.41
N ALA A 273 -9.99 -1.51 17.42
CA ALA A 273 -9.15 -1.64 18.60
C ALA A 273 -7.83 -2.35 18.28
N CYS A 274 -6.78 -1.99 19.00
CA CYS A 274 -5.44 -2.55 18.91
C CYS A 274 -4.79 -2.57 20.30
N PRO A 275 -3.73 -3.38 20.52
CA PRO A 275 -2.80 -3.13 21.61
C PRO A 275 -2.23 -1.71 21.48
N VAL A 276 -2.42 -0.89 22.50
CA VAL A 276 -1.94 0.50 22.53
C VAL A 276 -0.77 0.67 23.48
N TYR A 277 0.15 1.54 23.10
CA TYR A 277 1.22 2.09 23.93
C TYR A 277 0.96 3.58 24.16
N LEU A 278 1.16 4.03 25.40
CA LEU A 278 1.08 5.45 25.75
C LEU A 278 2.47 6.04 25.60
N VAL A 279 2.63 6.96 24.65
CA VAL A 279 3.89 7.66 24.40
C VAL A 279 4.33 8.41 25.66
N GLN A 280 5.59 8.24 26.05
CA GLN A 280 6.23 8.91 27.17
C GLN A 280 7.12 10.07 26.67
N ASP A 281 7.50 10.96 27.59
CA ASP A 281 8.45 12.04 27.29
C ASP A 281 9.79 11.48 26.81
N GLY A 282 10.26 11.97 25.66
CA GLY A 282 11.51 11.53 25.05
C GLY A 282 11.42 10.26 24.20
N ASP A 283 10.22 9.68 24.05
CA ASP A 283 10.01 8.60 23.10
C ASP A 283 10.18 9.09 21.66
N THR A 284 10.63 8.16 20.81
CA THR A 284 10.67 8.31 19.36
C THR A 284 9.95 7.12 18.73
N CYS A 285 9.53 7.21 17.46
CA CYS A 285 8.99 6.02 16.80
C CYS A 285 9.98 4.86 16.80
N ASN A 286 11.28 5.16 16.74
CA ASN A 286 12.33 4.14 16.76
C ASN A 286 12.34 3.42 18.12
N SER A 287 12.37 4.16 19.22
CA SER A 287 12.40 3.56 20.56
C SER A 287 11.13 2.74 20.85
N ILE A 288 9.97 3.21 20.40
CA ILE A 288 8.70 2.48 20.54
C ILE A 288 8.72 1.24 19.64
N ALA A 289 9.05 1.37 18.36
CA ALA A 289 9.06 0.25 17.43
C ALA A 289 10.03 -0.86 17.89
N ASP A 290 11.24 -0.49 18.31
CA ASP A 290 12.25 -1.41 18.83
C ASP A 290 11.75 -2.15 20.08
N SER A 291 11.02 -1.46 20.98
CA SER A 291 10.50 -2.08 22.21
C SER A 291 9.40 -3.13 21.97
N TYR A 292 8.81 -3.14 20.78
CA TYR A 292 7.73 -4.04 20.38
C TYR A 292 8.10 -4.95 19.20
N ASP A 293 9.39 -5.05 18.85
CA ASP A 293 9.90 -5.82 17.70
C ASP A 293 9.20 -5.45 16.37
N LEU A 294 8.90 -4.16 16.19
CA LEU A 294 8.27 -3.60 14.99
C LEU A 294 9.30 -2.88 14.14
N THR A 295 9.07 -2.80 12.83
CA THR A 295 9.71 -1.76 12.02
C THR A 295 9.01 -0.42 12.22
N ILE A 296 9.71 0.69 11.94
CA ILE A 296 9.10 2.03 11.90
C ILE A 296 7.91 2.04 10.92
N ALA A 297 8.03 1.31 9.80
CA ALA A 297 6.96 1.19 8.82
C ALA A 297 5.73 0.46 9.39
N ASP A 298 5.92 -0.59 10.20
CA ASP A 298 4.82 -1.27 10.89
C ASP A 298 4.14 -0.31 11.87
N LEU A 299 4.91 0.39 12.70
CA LEU A 299 4.37 1.35 13.66
C LEU A 299 3.56 2.47 12.99
N ILE A 300 4.07 3.03 11.88
CA ILE A 300 3.35 4.04 11.09
C ILE A 300 2.11 3.43 10.41
N SER A 301 2.21 2.21 9.87
CA SER A 301 1.06 1.55 9.22
C SER A 301 -0.10 1.31 10.17
N TYR A 302 0.19 1.04 11.45
CA TYR A 302 -0.82 0.88 12.49
C TYR A 302 -1.35 2.22 13.01
N ASN A 303 -0.60 3.31 12.78
CA ASN A 303 -0.93 4.66 13.21
C ASN A 303 -0.80 5.65 12.05
N PRO A 304 -1.71 5.62 11.05
CA PRO A 304 -1.54 6.41 9.82
C PRO A 304 -1.58 7.94 10.03
N SER A 305 -1.97 8.39 11.23
CA SER A 305 -1.86 9.79 11.63
C SER A 305 -0.42 10.20 12.00
N LEU A 306 0.47 9.25 12.30
CA LEU A 306 1.89 9.53 12.44
C LEU A 306 2.47 9.76 11.04
N ASN A 307 3.19 10.86 10.89
CA ASN A 307 3.88 11.16 9.65
C ASN A 307 5.12 10.28 9.51
N ARG A 308 5.63 10.20 8.28
CA ARG A 308 6.76 9.32 7.95
C ARG A 308 8.06 9.67 8.68
N ALA A 309 8.23 10.95 9.03
CA ALA A 309 9.37 11.44 9.79
C ALA A 309 9.22 11.20 11.30
N CYS A 310 8.07 10.69 11.75
CA CYS A 310 7.68 10.62 13.16
C CYS A 310 7.80 11.96 13.90
N SER A 311 7.74 13.09 13.20
CA SER A 311 7.92 14.41 13.81
C SER A 311 6.68 14.87 14.59
N ASN A 312 5.57 14.13 14.49
CA ASN A 312 4.31 14.41 15.17
C ASN A 312 3.93 13.35 16.21
N LEU A 313 4.92 12.60 16.72
CA LEU A 313 4.74 11.72 17.86
C LEU A 313 4.79 12.54 19.15
N ASN A 314 3.62 12.71 19.77
CA ASN A 314 3.49 13.52 20.98
C ASN A 314 3.41 12.65 22.23
N SER A 315 4.11 13.06 23.29
CA SER A 315 3.94 12.47 24.61
C SER A 315 2.47 12.54 25.04
N GLY A 316 1.98 11.47 25.67
CA GLY A 316 0.59 11.35 26.09
C GLY A 316 -0.39 10.84 25.02
N ASP A 317 0.02 10.72 23.75
CA ASP A 317 -0.81 10.04 22.75
C ASP A 317 -0.77 8.51 22.90
N ASN A 318 -1.87 7.84 22.57
CA ASN A 318 -1.91 6.39 22.45
C ASN A 318 -1.67 6.01 21.00
N VAL A 319 -0.71 5.11 20.77
CA VAL A 319 -0.38 4.56 19.46
C VAL A 319 -0.56 3.04 19.46
N CYS A 320 -1.07 2.48 18.37
CA CYS A 320 -1.14 1.06 18.15
C CYS A 320 0.27 0.47 18.01
N VAL A 321 0.57 -0.58 18.78
CA VAL A 321 1.84 -1.34 18.69
C VAL A 321 1.61 -2.76 18.15
N ALA A 322 0.47 -2.97 17.51
CA ALA A 322 0.19 -4.10 16.65
C ALA A 322 -0.96 -3.71 15.70
N ALA A 323 -1.17 -4.52 14.66
CA ALA A 323 -2.26 -4.32 13.72
C ALA A 323 -3.62 -4.20 14.44
N SER A 324 -4.48 -3.30 13.93
CA SER A 324 -5.82 -3.10 14.49
C SER A 324 -6.78 -4.21 14.05
N GLY A 325 -7.57 -4.72 14.99
CA GLY A 325 -8.41 -5.90 14.79
C GLY A 325 -7.75 -7.21 15.26
N GLN A 326 -8.30 -8.35 14.83
CA GLN A 326 -7.69 -9.66 15.09
C GLN A 326 -6.40 -9.79 14.28
N THR A 327 -5.30 -10.19 14.91
CA THR A 327 -4.05 -10.52 14.21
C THR A 327 -4.28 -11.70 13.28
N TYR A 328 -4.38 -11.41 11.98
CA TYR A 328 -4.20 -12.42 10.95
C TYR A 328 -2.70 -12.68 10.82
N THR A 329 -2.27 -13.93 10.94
CA THR A 329 -0.87 -14.36 10.76
C THR A 329 -0.71 -14.90 9.33
N PRO A 330 -0.17 -14.13 8.38
CA PRO A 330 0.09 -14.61 7.04
C PRO A 330 1.46 -15.32 7.00
N THR A 331 1.55 -16.45 6.30
CA THR A 331 2.84 -17.02 5.85
C THR A 331 3.24 -16.33 4.54
N THR A 332 4.46 -15.80 4.43
CA THR A 332 4.93 -15.00 3.29
C THR A 332 5.15 -15.82 2.00
N ILE A 333 4.79 -15.26 0.85
CA ILE A 333 5.15 -15.75 -0.50
C ILE A 333 6.13 -14.75 -1.14
N PRO A 334 7.30 -15.19 -1.66
CA PRO A 334 8.24 -14.32 -2.37
C PRO A 334 7.70 -13.84 -3.74
N GLY A 335 7.77 -12.53 -4.02
CA GLY A 335 7.71 -11.99 -5.40
C GLY A 335 6.78 -10.80 -5.69
N ALA A 336 6.05 -10.24 -4.72
CA ALA A 336 5.14 -9.11 -5.01
C ALA A 336 5.90 -7.76 -5.06
N THR A 337 5.67 -6.96 -6.12
CA THR A 337 6.19 -5.59 -6.30
C THR A 337 5.06 -4.64 -6.77
N ALA A 338 5.17 -3.35 -6.41
CA ALA A 338 4.13 -2.33 -6.25
C ALA A 338 3.33 -1.81 -7.49
N THR A 339 2.35 -0.95 -7.16
CA THR A 339 1.05 -0.61 -7.77
C THR A 339 1.05 0.18 -9.10
N LYS A 340 0.14 -0.13 -10.04
CA LYS A 340 -0.23 0.69 -11.24
C LYS A 340 -1.71 1.07 -11.21
N THR A 341 -2.04 2.33 -10.96
CA THR A 341 -3.43 2.83 -11.06
C THR A 341 -3.67 3.45 -12.44
N ALA A 342 -4.73 3.02 -13.14
CA ALA A 342 -5.27 3.56 -14.39
C ALA A 342 -4.51 3.31 -15.71
N GLN A 343 -4.00 2.09 -15.95
CA GLN A 343 -3.87 1.62 -17.33
C GLN A 343 -5.06 0.71 -17.63
N TYR A 344 -5.88 1.09 -18.61
CA TYR A 344 -6.71 0.11 -19.31
C TYR A 344 -5.82 -0.63 -20.29
N ALA A 345 -6.11 -1.90 -20.53
CA ALA A 345 -5.47 -2.63 -21.60
C ALA A 345 -5.76 -1.96 -22.96
N SER A 346 -4.74 -1.80 -23.79
CA SER A 346 -4.88 -1.31 -25.17
C SER A 346 -5.42 -2.38 -26.13
N SER A 347 -5.41 -3.66 -25.70
CA SER A 347 -5.91 -4.80 -26.45
C SER A 347 -6.38 -5.90 -25.50
N THR A 348 -7.27 -6.77 -25.98
CA THR A 348 -7.69 -7.97 -25.26
C THR A 348 -6.69 -9.11 -25.43
N VAL A 349 -6.68 -10.03 -24.47
CA VAL A 349 -5.98 -11.33 -24.55
C VAL A 349 -6.98 -12.46 -24.31
N ALA A 350 -6.66 -13.67 -24.74
CA ALA A 350 -7.43 -14.85 -24.36
C ALA A 350 -7.00 -15.33 -22.97
N ALA A 351 -7.96 -15.76 -22.14
CA ALA A 351 -7.66 -16.42 -20.88
C ALA A 351 -6.92 -17.74 -21.13
N ALA A 352 -5.92 -18.06 -20.30
CA ALA A 352 -5.14 -19.29 -20.42
C ALA A 352 -5.88 -20.54 -19.88
N GLY A 353 -7.06 -20.36 -19.30
CA GLY A 353 -7.92 -21.43 -18.82
C GLY A 353 -9.38 -20.98 -18.70
N PRO A 354 -10.25 -21.83 -18.11
CA PRO A 354 -11.67 -21.53 -17.99
C PRO A 354 -11.89 -20.29 -17.11
N THR A 355 -12.76 -19.38 -17.54
CA THR A 355 -13.07 -18.17 -16.78
C THR A 355 -14.29 -18.36 -15.90
N GLY A 356 -14.38 -17.53 -14.84
CA GLY A 356 -15.63 -17.34 -14.09
C GLY A 356 -16.79 -16.95 -14.99
N TYR A 357 -18.00 -17.34 -14.61
CA TYR A 357 -19.20 -16.99 -15.38
C TYR A 357 -19.39 -15.47 -15.46
N GLY A 358 -19.61 -14.96 -16.68
CA GLY A 358 -19.81 -13.53 -16.91
C GLY A 358 -18.56 -12.66 -16.75
N THR A 359 -17.39 -13.22 -16.42
CA THR A 359 -16.11 -12.50 -16.52
C THR A 359 -15.97 -11.87 -17.90
N THR A 360 -15.63 -10.57 -17.94
CA THR A 360 -15.55 -9.84 -19.21
C THR A 360 -14.49 -10.42 -20.13
N ASN A 361 -14.82 -10.52 -21.42
CA ASN A 361 -13.87 -10.90 -22.46
C ASN A 361 -13.04 -9.71 -22.96
N GLU A 362 -13.46 -8.50 -22.63
CA GLU A 362 -12.77 -7.25 -22.92
C GLU A 362 -11.66 -7.00 -21.88
N CYS A 363 -10.74 -7.96 -21.82
CA CYS A 363 -9.70 -8.04 -20.80
C CYS A 363 -8.32 -8.27 -21.42
N GLY A 364 -7.35 -7.44 -21.05
CA GLY A 364 -5.95 -7.59 -21.43
C GLY A 364 -5.12 -8.46 -20.50
N GLY A 365 -5.71 -8.99 -19.41
CA GLY A 365 -5.00 -9.87 -18.48
C GLY A 365 -5.93 -10.59 -17.52
N TYR A 366 -5.73 -11.91 -17.39
CA TYR A 366 -6.50 -12.77 -16.49
C TYR A 366 -5.61 -13.35 -15.40
N TYR A 367 -6.17 -13.49 -14.20
CA TYR A 367 -5.54 -14.11 -13.05
C TYR A 367 -6.11 -15.51 -12.80
N PRO A 368 -5.28 -16.57 -12.74
CA PRO A 368 -5.70 -17.87 -12.26
C PRO A 368 -5.84 -17.87 -10.73
N ALA A 369 -7.06 -17.98 -10.22
CA ALA A 369 -7.28 -18.12 -8.79
C ALA A 369 -6.69 -19.44 -8.27
N ALA A 370 -6.10 -19.41 -7.09
CA ALA A 370 -5.54 -20.51 -6.34
C ALA A 370 -6.25 -20.68 -4.99
N ASP A 371 -6.02 -21.81 -4.32
CA ASP A 371 -6.60 -22.06 -3.01
C ASP A 371 -6.04 -21.10 -1.96
N GLY A 372 -6.94 -20.47 -1.19
CA GLY A 372 -6.60 -19.42 -0.22
C GLY A 372 -6.59 -17.99 -0.75
N ASP A 373 -6.80 -17.77 -2.05
CA ASP A 373 -6.93 -16.43 -2.61
C ASP A 373 -8.22 -15.73 -2.14
N ASN A 374 -8.20 -14.40 -2.09
CA ASN A 374 -9.37 -13.55 -1.90
C ASN A 374 -9.33 -12.35 -2.85
N CYS A 375 -10.49 -11.75 -3.08
CA CYS A 375 -10.68 -10.72 -4.11
C CYS A 375 -9.93 -9.45 -3.77
N GLU A 376 -9.87 -9.09 -2.50
CA GLU A 376 -9.12 -7.93 -2.00
C GLU A 376 -7.64 -8.09 -2.30
N GLN A 377 -7.07 -9.27 -2.03
CA GLN A 377 -5.68 -9.60 -2.32
C GLN A 377 -5.39 -9.57 -3.82
N ILE A 378 -6.26 -10.15 -4.65
CA ILE A 378 -6.10 -10.12 -6.12
C ILE A 378 -6.19 -8.68 -6.63
N SER A 379 -7.17 -7.92 -6.14
CA SER A 379 -7.38 -6.52 -6.50
C SER A 379 -6.14 -5.67 -6.16
N LEU A 380 -5.52 -5.93 -4.99
CA LEU A 380 -4.27 -5.29 -4.57
C LEU A 380 -3.08 -5.70 -5.45
N ILE A 381 -2.91 -7.01 -5.76
CA ILE A 381 -1.84 -7.52 -6.63
C ILE A 381 -1.90 -6.84 -8.00
N TYR A 382 -3.10 -6.72 -8.57
CA TYR A 382 -3.30 -6.18 -9.90
C TYR A 382 -3.62 -4.68 -9.93
N SER A 383 -3.60 -4.02 -8.76
CA SER A 383 -3.78 -2.57 -8.64
C SER A 383 -5.10 -2.06 -9.23
N ILE A 384 -6.16 -2.85 -9.12
CA ILE A 384 -7.52 -2.49 -9.51
C ILE A 384 -8.38 -2.34 -8.25
N SER A 385 -9.40 -1.49 -8.27
CA SER A 385 -10.34 -1.42 -7.15
C SER A 385 -11.13 -2.73 -7.04
N LEU A 386 -11.44 -3.15 -5.81
CA LEU A 386 -12.31 -4.31 -5.57
C LEU A 386 -13.65 -4.17 -6.32
N ASP A 387 -14.23 -2.97 -6.35
CA ASP A 387 -15.47 -2.69 -7.07
C ASP A 387 -15.34 -2.98 -8.57
N LEU A 388 -14.27 -2.49 -9.22
CA LEU A 388 -13.94 -2.84 -10.61
C LEU A 388 -13.72 -4.34 -10.79
N PHE A 389 -12.97 -5.01 -9.90
CA PHE A 389 -12.72 -6.45 -9.98
C PHE A 389 -14.02 -7.28 -9.91
N LEU A 390 -14.93 -6.94 -8.99
CA LEU A 390 -16.23 -7.59 -8.90
C LEU A 390 -17.11 -7.28 -10.12
N THR A 391 -17.06 -6.06 -10.64
CA THR A 391 -17.89 -5.67 -11.79
C THR A 391 -17.43 -6.30 -13.10
N ILE A 392 -16.12 -6.48 -13.31
CA ILE A 392 -15.58 -7.19 -14.49
C ILE A 392 -15.61 -8.72 -14.33
N ASN A 393 -15.95 -9.24 -13.14
CA ASN A 393 -16.10 -10.66 -12.81
C ASN A 393 -17.43 -10.95 -12.07
N PRO A 394 -18.59 -10.74 -12.69
CA PRO A 394 -19.90 -10.70 -12.03
C PRO A 394 -20.38 -12.04 -11.43
N SER A 395 -19.74 -13.18 -11.70
CA SER A 395 -20.01 -14.42 -10.94
C SER A 395 -19.57 -14.34 -9.48
N ILE A 396 -18.62 -13.46 -9.16
CA ILE A 396 -18.13 -13.30 -7.80
C ILE A 396 -19.15 -12.50 -7.00
N ASN A 397 -19.54 -13.02 -5.84
CA ASN A 397 -20.47 -12.34 -4.95
C ASN A 397 -19.78 -11.21 -4.17
N ALA A 398 -20.56 -10.29 -3.60
CA ALA A 398 -20.04 -9.14 -2.88
C ALA A 398 -19.18 -9.49 -1.64
N ALA A 399 -19.29 -10.71 -1.11
CA ALA A 399 -18.49 -11.19 0.02
C ALA A 399 -17.21 -11.93 -0.41
N CYS A 400 -16.94 -12.02 -1.71
CA CYS A 400 -15.85 -12.82 -2.30
C CYS A 400 -15.80 -14.29 -1.83
N SER A 401 -16.89 -14.84 -1.31
CA SER A 401 -16.88 -16.19 -0.72
C SER A 401 -16.94 -17.32 -1.74
N ASN A 402 -17.00 -16.97 -3.02
CA ASN A 402 -17.15 -17.89 -4.14
C ASN A 402 -16.09 -17.69 -5.24
N LEU A 403 -14.90 -17.24 -4.85
CA LEU A 403 -13.72 -17.27 -5.71
C LEU A 403 -13.21 -18.72 -5.79
N PHE A 404 -13.25 -19.34 -6.97
CA PHE A 404 -12.89 -20.74 -7.14
C PHE A 404 -11.46 -20.94 -7.68
N PRO A 405 -10.61 -21.73 -6.99
CA PRO A 405 -9.30 -22.12 -7.50
C PRO A 405 -9.39 -22.83 -8.86
N GLY A 406 -8.48 -22.52 -9.78
CA GLY A 406 -8.41 -23.05 -11.14
C GLY A 406 -9.19 -22.27 -12.19
N LEU A 407 -10.04 -21.31 -11.78
CA LEU A 407 -10.70 -20.39 -12.71
C LEU A 407 -9.89 -19.11 -12.93
N TYR A 408 -10.07 -18.52 -14.10
CA TYR A 408 -9.43 -17.27 -14.52
C TYR A 408 -10.40 -16.09 -14.39
N TYR A 409 -9.96 -15.02 -13.73
CA TYR A 409 -10.74 -13.79 -13.54
C TYR A 409 -10.04 -12.61 -14.19
N CYS A 410 -10.79 -11.72 -14.82
CA CYS A 410 -10.23 -10.53 -15.45
C CYS A 410 -9.65 -9.61 -14.38
N VAL A 411 -8.41 -9.17 -14.58
CA VAL A 411 -7.70 -8.26 -13.67
C VAL A 411 -7.15 -7.02 -14.37
N TYR A 412 -7.30 -6.94 -15.70
CA TYR A 412 -6.78 -5.83 -16.49
C TYR A 412 -7.70 -5.52 -17.69
N PRO A 413 -8.87 -4.88 -17.46
CA PRO A 413 -9.87 -4.64 -18.49
C PRO A 413 -9.42 -3.61 -19.54
N THR A 414 -10.01 -3.63 -20.74
CA THR A 414 -9.87 -2.54 -21.73
C THR A 414 -10.80 -1.37 -21.39
N ALA A 415 -10.60 -0.18 -21.95
CA ALA A 415 -11.41 1.00 -21.61
C ALA A 415 -12.89 0.87 -21.98
N ASN A 416 -13.22 -0.04 -22.91
CA ASN A 416 -14.56 -0.33 -23.39
C ASN A 416 -15.15 -1.61 -22.79
N TRP A 417 -14.62 -2.11 -21.66
CA TRP A 417 -15.05 -3.38 -21.06
C TRP A 417 -16.54 -3.47 -20.74
N ASN A 418 -17.19 -2.32 -20.53
CA ASN A 418 -18.61 -2.17 -20.22
C ASN A 418 -19.47 -1.70 -21.42
N ALA A 419 -18.90 -1.60 -22.62
CA ALA A 419 -19.63 -1.13 -23.79
C ALA A 419 -20.68 -2.18 -24.22
N THR A 420 -21.95 -1.77 -24.23
CA THR A 420 -23.10 -2.61 -24.64
C THR A 420 -23.23 -2.78 -26.15
N THR A 421 -22.16 -2.60 -26.92
CA THR A 421 -22.17 -2.96 -28.33
C THR A 421 -22.41 -4.46 -28.45
N ASN A 422 -23.55 -4.84 -29.05
CA ASN A 422 -23.85 -6.18 -29.58
C ASN A 422 -22.84 -6.56 -30.66
N GLY A 423 -21.56 -6.64 -30.30
CA GLY A 423 -20.55 -7.34 -31.07
C GLY A 423 -20.95 -8.80 -31.02
N THR A 424 -21.35 -9.34 -32.16
CA THR A 424 -21.53 -10.77 -32.35
C THR A 424 -20.19 -11.43 -32.03
N THR A 425 -20.03 -11.90 -30.79
CA THR A 425 -18.89 -12.72 -30.42
C THR A 425 -19.10 -14.05 -31.12
N THR A 426 -18.42 -14.24 -32.26
CA THR A 426 -18.19 -15.58 -32.80
C THR A 426 -17.32 -16.33 -31.81
N SER A 427 -17.94 -16.90 -30.77
CA SER A 427 -17.30 -17.89 -29.93
C SER A 427 -17.05 -19.12 -30.81
N THR A 428 -15.80 -19.58 -30.87
CA THR A 428 -15.46 -20.81 -31.58
C THR A 428 -15.46 -21.96 -30.59
N TYR A 429 -15.99 -23.12 -31.00
CA TYR A 429 -15.90 -24.34 -30.20
C TYR A 429 -14.43 -24.71 -29.94
N VAL A 430 -14.15 -25.13 -28.71
CA VAL A 430 -12.81 -25.52 -28.26
C VAL A 430 -12.72 -27.04 -28.18
N THR A 431 -11.55 -27.61 -28.44
CA THR A 431 -11.33 -29.05 -28.32
C THR A 431 -11.27 -29.48 -26.85
N PRO A 432 -11.81 -30.65 -26.49
CA PRO A 432 -11.78 -31.13 -25.11
C PRO A 432 -10.34 -31.40 -24.64
N PRO A 433 -9.98 -31.01 -23.40
CA PRO A 433 -8.63 -31.19 -22.86
C PRO A 433 -8.34 -32.62 -22.37
N ALA A 434 -9.38 -33.47 -22.27
CA ALA A 434 -9.29 -34.85 -21.82
C ALA A 434 -10.31 -35.72 -22.56
N PRO A 435 -10.28 -37.06 -22.43
CA PRO A 435 -11.29 -37.93 -23.02
C PRO A 435 -12.69 -37.51 -22.57
N THR A 436 -13.63 -37.41 -23.51
CA THR A 436 -15.02 -37.07 -23.20
C THR A 436 -15.85 -38.33 -23.04
N PRO A 437 -16.79 -38.38 -22.07
CA PRO A 437 -17.76 -39.45 -22.03
C PRO A 437 -18.60 -39.49 -23.32
N THR A 438 -18.99 -40.70 -23.73
CA THR A 438 -19.81 -40.87 -24.93
C THR A 438 -21.14 -40.14 -24.77
N GLY A 439 -21.44 -39.22 -25.70
CA GLY A 439 -22.66 -38.41 -25.69
C GLY A 439 -22.45 -36.94 -25.38
N THR A 440 -21.31 -36.53 -24.83
CA THR A 440 -21.01 -35.11 -24.60
C THR A 440 -20.93 -34.34 -25.93
N THR A 441 -21.57 -33.16 -25.99
CA THR A 441 -21.59 -32.32 -27.19
C THR A 441 -20.19 -31.89 -27.63
N SER A 442 -19.94 -31.85 -28.95
CA SER A 442 -18.74 -31.23 -29.51
C SER A 442 -18.87 -29.71 -29.66
N ASP A 443 -20.10 -29.20 -29.60
CA ASP A 443 -20.43 -27.79 -29.77
C ASP A 443 -20.27 -27.07 -28.43
N CYS A 444 -19.05 -27.18 -27.91
CA CYS A 444 -18.68 -26.77 -26.58
C CYS A 444 -17.69 -25.61 -26.62
N TYR A 445 -18.08 -24.52 -25.97
CA TYR A 445 -17.26 -23.34 -25.78
C TYR A 445 -16.37 -23.43 -24.53
N THR A 446 -16.67 -24.33 -23.58
CA THR A 446 -15.87 -24.49 -22.36
C THR A 446 -16.00 -25.90 -21.77
N TRP A 447 -14.86 -26.54 -21.50
CA TRP A 447 -14.77 -27.89 -20.92
C TRP A 447 -14.27 -27.85 -19.48
N HIS A 448 -14.72 -28.79 -18.66
CA HIS A 448 -14.21 -29.05 -17.31
C HIS A 448 -13.72 -30.51 -17.22
N THR A 449 -12.47 -30.73 -16.81
CA THR A 449 -11.94 -32.08 -16.55
C THR A 449 -12.17 -32.43 -15.09
N ILE A 450 -12.83 -33.55 -14.85
CA ILE A 450 -13.23 -33.98 -13.50
C ILE A 450 -12.01 -34.43 -12.69
N VAL A 451 -11.84 -33.87 -11.49
CA VAL A 451 -10.82 -34.28 -10.51
C VAL A 451 -11.47 -34.82 -9.23
N GLY A 452 -10.66 -35.34 -8.31
CA GLY A 452 -11.15 -35.92 -7.06
C GLY A 452 -11.87 -34.87 -6.19
N GLY A 453 -13.18 -35.06 -5.97
CA GLY A 453 -14.02 -34.16 -5.18
C GLY A 453 -15.10 -33.40 -5.97
N ASP A 454 -15.07 -33.46 -7.30
CA ASP A 454 -16.07 -32.78 -8.14
C ASP A 454 -17.47 -33.40 -8.06
N THR A 455 -18.51 -32.54 -8.11
CA THR A 455 -19.93 -32.94 -8.17
C THR A 455 -20.69 -32.04 -9.14
N CYS A 456 -21.81 -32.50 -9.75
CA CYS A 456 -22.59 -31.59 -10.62
C CYS A 456 -23.12 -30.36 -9.91
N SER A 457 -23.39 -30.43 -8.60
CA SER A 457 -23.77 -29.24 -7.83
C SER A 457 -22.63 -28.24 -7.76
N LEU A 458 -21.39 -28.71 -7.60
CA LEU A 458 -20.20 -27.87 -7.67
C LEU A 458 -20.06 -27.26 -9.07
N LEU A 459 -20.18 -28.04 -10.14
CA LEU A 459 -20.09 -27.54 -11.52
C LEU A 459 -21.18 -26.47 -11.81
N GLN A 460 -22.42 -26.68 -11.38
CA GLN A 460 -23.50 -25.70 -11.54
C GLN A 460 -23.17 -24.37 -10.86
N ASN A 461 -22.65 -24.43 -9.63
CA ASN A 461 -22.28 -23.24 -8.87
C ASN A 461 -21.05 -22.54 -9.47
N VAL A 462 -20.04 -23.29 -9.87
CA VAL A 462 -18.77 -22.79 -10.45
C VAL A 462 -19.03 -22.12 -11.80
N TYR A 463 -19.89 -22.70 -12.63
CA TYR A 463 -20.14 -22.23 -14.00
C TYR A 463 -21.41 -21.39 -14.15
N GLY A 464 -22.17 -21.18 -13.07
CA GLY A 464 -23.42 -20.40 -13.12
C GLY A 464 -24.49 -21.01 -14.04
N ILE A 465 -24.50 -22.34 -14.16
CA ILE A 465 -25.39 -23.10 -15.05
C ILE A 465 -26.38 -23.93 -14.23
N THR A 466 -27.56 -24.17 -14.79
CA THR A 466 -28.52 -25.11 -14.22
C THR A 466 -28.12 -26.55 -14.54
N PHE A 467 -28.56 -27.51 -13.72
CA PHE A 467 -28.36 -28.93 -14.01
C PHE A 467 -28.94 -29.31 -15.37
N ALA A 468 -30.07 -28.70 -15.76
CA ALA A 468 -30.69 -28.92 -17.06
C ALA A 468 -29.78 -28.48 -18.22
N GLN A 469 -29.10 -27.35 -18.09
CA GLN A 469 -28.10 -26.90 -19.08
C GLN A 469 -26.89 -27.84 -19.12
N LEU A 470 -26.38 -28.24 -17.94
CA LEU A 470 -25.28 -29.19 -17.85
C LEU A 470 -25.63 -30.55 -18.48
N GLN A 471 -26.84 -31.07 -18.26
CA GLN A 471 -27.34 -32.29 -18.91
C GLN A 471 -27.62 -32.10 -20.40
N THR A 472 -28.01 -30.90 -20.84
CA THR A 472 -28.21 -30.63 -22.27
C THR A 472 -26.92 -30.83 -23.06
N TRP A 473 -25.78 -30.41 -22.49
CA TRP A 473 -24.48 -30.58 -23.12
C TRP A 473 -23.82 -31.93 -22.83
N ASN A 474 -24.23 -32.60 -21.75
CA ASN A 474 -23.72 -33.89 -21.29
C ASN A 474 -24.88 -34.86 -21.02
N PRO A 475 -25.60 -35.31 -22.05
CA PRO A 475 -26.85 -36.09 -21.91
C PRO A 475 -26.67 -37.45 -21.25
N GLN A 476 -25.43 -37.93 -21.14
CA GLN A 476 -25.09 -39.16 -20.42
C GLN A 476 -25.12 -39.01 -18.89
N LEU A 477 -25.17 -37.80 -18.35
CA LEU A 477 -25.28 -37.58 -16.90
C LEU A 477 -26.63 -38.04 -16.38
N ASP A 478 -26.62 -38.96 -15.41
CA ASP A 478 -27.87 -39.42 -14.79
C ASP A 478 -28.52 -38.31 -13.95
N GLU A 479 -29.82 -38.43 -13.65
CA GLU A 479 -30.58 -37.42 -12.90
C GLU A 479 -30.01 -37.10 -11.50
N LYS A 480 -29.18 -37.98 -10.95
CA LYS A 480 -28.54 -37.82 -9.63
C LYS A 480 -27.09 -37.34 -9.74
N CYS A 481 -26.57 -37.17 -10.95
CA CYS A 481 -25.16 -36.96 -11.24
C CYS A 481 -24.22 -37.93 -10.48
N SER A 482 -24.57 -39.21 -10.44
CA SER A 482 -23.77 -40.21 -9.74
C SER A 482 -22.64 -40.82 -10.59
N ASN A 483 -22.54 -40.42 -11.85
CA ASN A 483 -21.71 -41.05 -12.87
C ASN A 483 -20.65 -40.11 -13.48
N LEU A 484 -20.12 -39.16 -12.70
CA LEU A 484 -18.94 -38.37 -13.10
C LEU A 484 -17.70 -39.27 -13.17
N LEU A 485 -17.00 -39.21 -14.30
CA LEU A 485 -15.78 -40.00 -14.53
C LEU A 485 -14.55 -39.15 -14.23
N LEU A 486 -13.70 -39.60 -13.31
CA LEU A 486 -12.41 -38.97 -13.00
C LEU A 486 -11.54 -38.90 -14.27
N ASP A 487 -10.84 -37.78 -14.43
CA ASP A 487 -9.98 -37.45 -15.58
C ASP A 487 -10.70 -37.32 -16.93
N ALA A 488 -12.05 -37.27 -16.95
CA ALA A 488 -12.83 -37.06 -18.17
C ALA A 488 -13.31 -35.60 -18.30
N ALA A 489 -13.43 -35.10 -19.54
CA ALA A 489 -13.89 -33.75 -19.84
C ALA A 489 -15.41 -33.68 -20.10
N TYR A 490 -16.09 -32.79 -19.39
CA TYR A 490 -17.52 -32.50 -19.55
C TYR A 490 -17.72 -31.07 -20.06
N CYS A 491 -18.72 -30.86 -20.92
CA CYS A 491 -19.01 -29.54 -21.47
C CYS A 491 -19.78 -28.69 -20.45
N VAL A 492 -19.26 -27.54 -20.07
CA VAL A 492 -19.89 -26.65 -19.07
C VAL A 492 -20.38 -25.34 -19.68
N ARG A 493 -20.18 -25.17 -21.00
CA ARG A 493 -20.78 -24.10 -21.81
C ARG A 493 -20.86 -24.56 -23.26
N GLY A 494 -22.07 -24.81 -23.77
CA GLY A 494 -22.31 -25.18 -25.17
C GLY A 494 -23.48 -24.42 -25.77
N ASP A 495 -23.80 -24.69 -27.03
CA ASP A 495 -24.97 -24.09 -27.67
C ASP A 495 -26.27 -24.43 -26.94
N THR A 496 -27.21 -23.48 -26.94
CA THR A 496 -28.49 -23.61 -26.23
C THR A 496 -29.57 -24.34 -27.03
N ASP A 497 -29.27 -24.71 -28.29
CA ASP A 497 -30.25 -25.27 -29.22
C ASP A 497 -29.68 -26.48 -29.97
N THR A 498 -29.81 -27.69 -29.40
CA THR A 498 -29.47 -28.94 -30.08
C THR A 498 -30.67 -29.47 -30.87
N THR A 499 -31.11 -28.72 -31.88
CA THR A 499 -31.86 -29.33 -32.99
C THR A 499 -30.86 -29.97 -33.97
N THR A 500 -30.96 -31.29 -34.04
CA THR A 500 -30.08 -32.23 -34.74
C THR A 500 -29.79 -31.80 -36.18
N THR A 501 -28.56 -31.43 -36.52
CA THR A 501 -28.07 -31.49 -37.91
C THR A 501 -26.64 -31.99 -37.95
N SER A 502 -26.51 -33.27 -38.31
CA SER A 502 -25.24 -33.94 -38.58
C SER A 502 -24.64 -33.37 -39.87
N THR A 503 -23.45 -32.76 -39.80
CA THR A 503 -22.60 -32.55 -40.97
C THR A 503 -21.26 -33.24 -40.79
N THR A 504 -21.10 -34.27 -41.61
CA THR A 504 -19.95 -35.15 -41.77
C THR A 504 -18.71 -34.36 -42.19
N LYS A 505 -17.58 -34.53 -41.48
CA LYS A 505 -16.27 -34.20 -42.05
C LYS A 505 -15.21 -35.25 -41.70
N THR A 506 -14.62 -35.73 -42.79
CA THR A 506 -13.75 -36.88 -43.03
C THR A 506 -12.53 -37.00 -42.13
N ALA A 507 -12.35 -38.19 -41.53
CA ALA A 507 -11.14 -38.62 -40.84
C ALA A 507 -10.05 -39.04 -41.83
N GLY A 508 -8.84 -38.50 -41.65
CA GLY A 508 -7.62 -38.97 -42.29
C GLY A 508 -7.09 -40.23 -41.61
N THR A 509 -7.07 -41.32 -42.35
CA THR A 509 -6.58 -42.65 -41.96
C THR A 509 -5.05 -42.70 -41.96
N THR A 510 -4.43 -43.23 -40.89
CA THR A 510 -3.20 -44.03 -41.02
C THR A 510 -3.25 -45.22 -40.05
N THR A 511 -3.04 -46.41 -40.61
CA THR A 511 -3.27 -47.73 -40.04
C THR A 511 -2.01 -48.35 -39.45
N SER A 512 -2.23 -49.36 -38.60
CA SER A 512 -1.39 -50.55 -38.29
C SER A 512 -0.62 -50.47 -36.96
N LYS A 513 -0.65 -51.46 -36.07
CA LYS A 513 -0.91 -52.90 -36.25
C LYS A 513 -1.23 -53.58 -34.90
N THR A 514 -2.24 -54.43 -34.89
CA THR A 514 -2.66 -55.28 -33.76
C THR A 514 -1.75 -56.51 -33.61
N THR A 515 -1.36 -56.82 -32.37
CA THR A 515 -0.95 -58.18 -31.97
C THR A 515 -1.63 -58.52 -30.65
N THR A 516 -2.40 -59.61 -30.64
CA THR A 516 -3.14 -60.14 -29.49
C THR A 516 -2.35 -61.30 -28.88
N THR A 517 -2.13 -61.29 -27.56
CA THR A 517 -1.85 -62.51 -26.79
C THR A 517 -2.41 -62.40 -25.37
N THR A 518 -3.13 -63.43 -24.95
CA THR A 518 -3.94 -63.54 -23.73
C THR A 518 -3.22 -64.29 -22.59
N THR A 519 -3.42 -63.81 -21.35
CA THR A 519 -3.37 -64.48 -20.01
C THR A 519 -2.02 -65.10 -19.56
N THR A 520 -1.48 -64.86 -18.34
CA THR A 520 -2.02 -65.13 -16.98
C THR A 520 -1.27 -64.35 -15.86
N ASN A 521 -1.97 -64.09 -14.75
CA ASN A 521 -1.59 -63.30 -13.57
C ASN A 521 -0.41 -63.82 -12.71
N GLN A 522 0.51 -62.91 -12.34
CA GLN A 522 1.18 -62.80 -11.02
C GLN A 522 1.70 -61.34 -10.86
N PRO A 523 1.53 -60.66 -9.70
CA PRO A 523 1.80 -59.23 -9.58
C PRO A 523 3.31 -58.96 -9.66
N THR A 524 3.74 -58.29 -10.71
CA THR A 524 5.11 -57.81 -10.87
C THR A 524 5.14 -56.38 -10.35
N GLN A 525 5.88 -56.13 -9.25
CA GLN A 525 6.05 -54.80 -8.69
C GLN A 525 6.63 -53.86 -9.74
N THR A 526 5.83 -52.87 -10.13
CA THR A 526 6.19 -51.82 -11.07
C THR A 526 6.87 -50.69 -10.31
N SER A 527 8.20 -50.67 -10.28
CA SER A 527 8.92 -49.43 -9.99
C SER A 527 8.76 -48.49 -11.19
N ILE A 528 8.24 -47.29 -10.92
CA ILE A 528 8.15 -46.22 -11.91
C ILE A 528 9.57 -45.68 -12.12
N PRO A 529 10.03 -45.43 -13.36
CA PRO A 529 11.37 -44.90 -13.59
C PRO A 529 11.57 -43.51 -12.96
N ALA A 530 12.75 -43.26 -12.41
CA ALA A 530 13.08 -41.97 -11.83
C ALA A 530 13.04 -40.85 -12.90
N PRO A 531 12.39 -39.71 -12.63
CA PRO A 531 12.27 -38.60 -13.56
C PRO A 531 13.57 -37.78 -13.75
N GLY A 532 14.66 -38.18 -13.09
CA GLY A 532 15.96 -37.52 -13.15
C GLY A 532 17.07 -38.41 -12.56
N PRO A 533 18.34 -37.93 -12.53
CA PRO A 533 19.44 -38.68 -11.93
C PRO A 533 19.16 -38.95 -10.45
N THR A 534 19.49 -40.16 -9.99
CA THR A 534 19.30 -40.59 -8.59
C THR A 534 20.64 -40.78 -7.91
N GLN A 535 20.68 -40.65 -6.58
CA GLN A 535 21.88 -40.95 -5.80
C GLN A 535 21.91 -42.43 -5.36
N ASP A 536 23.09 -42.91 -4.97
CA ASP A 536 23.27 -44.29 -4.53
C ASP A 536 22.48 -44.59 -3.25
N GLY A 537 21.96 -45.82 -3.16
CA GLY A 537 21.22 -46.31 -1.98
C GLY A 537 19.70 -46.18 -2.07
N VAL A 538 19.15 -45.61 -3.15
CA VAL A 538 17.68 -45.56 -3.36
C VAL A 538 17.11 -46.98 -3.57
N PRO A 539 15.99 -47.36 -2.90
CA PRO A 539 15.36 -48.67 -3.04
C PRO A 539 14.94 -49.01 -4.47
N LYS A 540 15.21 -50.25 -4.89
CA LYS A 540 14.87 -50.73 -6.25
C LYS A 540 13.37 -50.80 -6.52
N ASN A 541 12.56 -50.91 -5.48
CA ASN A 541 11.09 -50.91 -5.55
C ASN A 541 10.48 -49.52 -5.34
N CYS A 542 11.27 -48.45 -5.49
CA CYS A 542 10.74 -47.09 -5.50
C CYS A 542 9.74 -46.93 -6.65
N ASN A 543 8.52 -46.51 -6.33
CA ASN A 543 7.44 -46.32 -7.29
C ASN A 543 6.85 -44.91 -7.25
N SER A 544 7.38 -44.03 -6.40
CA SER A 544 7.00 -42.63 -6.35
C SER A 544 8.23 -41.76 -6.12
N TRP A 545 8.34 -40.69 -6.90
CA TRP A 545 9.54 -39.87 -6.99
C TRP A 545 9.20 -38.40 -6.87
N VAL A 546 10.11 -37.64 -6.28
CA VAL A 546 10.10 -36.19 -6.29
C VAL A 546 11.42 -35.68 -6.84
N MET A 547 11.36 -34.66 -7.69
CA MET A 547 12.56 -33.98 -8.17
C MET A 547 12.93 -32.86 -7.21
N GLN A 548 14.19 -32.80 -6.81
CA GLN A 548 14.72 -31.63 -6.14
C GLN A 548 14.72 -30.46 -7.12
N LYS A 549 13.97 -29.42 -6.75
CA LYS A 549 13.94 -28.12 -7.41
C LYS A 549 14.27 -27.04 -6.38
N GLU A 550 14.64 -25.86 -6.85
CA GLU A 550 14.90 -24.70 -6.00
C GLU A 550 13.69 -24.42 -5.09
N GLY A 551 13.95 -24.28 -3.79
CA GLY A 551 12.91 -24.11 -2.77
C GLY A 551 12.22 -25.39 -2.27
N VAL A 552 12.55 -26.57 -2.81
CA VAL A 552 12.01 -27.87 -2.33
C VAL A 552 13.09 -28.62 -1.54
N TYR A 553 12.86 -28.80 -0.24
CA TYR A 553 13.78 -29.46 0.69
C TYR A 553 13.22 -30.79 1.20
N CYS A 554 14.03 -31.57 1.92
CA CYS A 554 13.66 -32.90 2.37
C CYS A 554 12.36 -32.93 3.19
N TYR A 555 12.09 -31.89 3.98
CA TYR A 555 10.83 -31.79 4.72
C TYR A 555 9.62 -31.72 3.78
N ASP A 556 9.68 -30.88 2.74
CA ASP A 556 8.61 -30.69 1.76
C ASP A 556 8.37 -31.95 0.92
N MET A 557 9.45 -32.65 0.58
CA MET A 557 9.42 -33.93 -0.11
C MET A 557 8.73 -35.02 0.71
N ALA A 558 8.98 -35.08 2.01
CA ALA A 558 8.34 -36.03 2.91
C ALA A 558 6.86 -35.67 3.12
N ALA A 559 6.56 -34.40 3.35
CA ALA A 559 5.21 -33.89 3.62
C ALA A 559 4.28 -34.04 2.41
N SER A 560 4.72 -33.69 1.21
CA SER A 560 3.94 -33.84 -0.04
C SER A 560 3.63 -35.31 -0.37
N ALA A 561 4.49 -36.22 0.07
CA ALA A 561 4.27 -37.65 -0.06
C ALA A 561 3.49 -38.26 1.10
N GLY A 562 3.18 -37.47 2.13
CA GLY A 562 2.49 -37.93 3.34
C GLY A 562 3.29 -38.93 4.17
N ILE A 563 4.63 -38.89 4.11
CA ILE A 563 5.53 -39.76 4.89
C ILE A 563 6.28 -38.98 5.96
N ALA A 564 6.75 -39.67 7.00
CA ALA A 564 7.64 -39.07 8.00
C ALA A 564 8.99 -38.69 7.38
N LEU A 565 9.61 -37.61 7.83
CA LEU A 565 10.92 -37.16 7.33
C LEU A 565 12.01 -38.23 7.51
N GLU A 566 12.02 -38.94 8.64
CA GLU A 566 12.93 -40.07 8.84
C GLU A 566 12.72 -41.19 7.83
N LYS A 567 11.46 -41.39 7.38
CA LYS A 567 11.16 -42.36 6.33
C LYS A 567 11.74 -41.93 4.98
N LEU A 568 11.78 -40.63 4.70
CA LEU A 568 12.44 -40.11 3.50
C LEU A 568 13.95 -40.36 3.53
N TYR A 569 14.60 -40.20 4.69
CA TYR A 569 16.02 -40.47 4.85
C TYR A 569 16.35 -41.96 4.73
N GLU A 570 15.48 -42.85 5.24
CA GLU A 570 15.60 -44.30 5.01
C GLU A 570 15.50 -44.65 3.52
N LEU A 571 14.60 -44.01 2.77
CA LEU A 571 14.42 -44.22 1.34
C LEU A 571 15.53 -43.57 0.50
N ASN A 572 16.30 -42.65 1.06
CA ASN A 572 17.36 -41.91 0.36
C ASN A 572 18.59 -41.71 1.26
N PRO A 573 19.41 -42.75 1.49
CA PRO A 573 20.53 -42.70 2.45
C PRO A 573 21.56 -41.60 2.17
N ALA A 574 21.67 -41.15 0.92
CA ALA A 574 22.55 -40.06 0.53
C ALA A 574 22.20 -38.71 1.19
N LEU A 575 21.01 -38.55 1.77
CA LEU A 575 20.60 -37.35 2.51
C LEU A 575 21.21 -37.24 3.92
N ASN A 576 21.99 -38.23 4.36
CA ASN A 576 22.74 -38.25 5.64
C ASN A 576 21.93 -38.08 6.92
N GLY A 577 20.59 -38.15 6.86
CA GLY A 577 19.71 -37.94 8.01
C GLY A 577 19.50 -36.47 8.40
N ASP A 578 20.13 -35.55 7.69
CA ASP A 578 20.07 -34.10 7.97
C ASP A 578 19.84 -33.26 6.69
N CYS A 579 19.54 -33.92 5.57
CA CYS A 579 19.35 -33.32 4.25
C CYS A 579 20.61 -32.69 3.62
N SER A 580 21.80 -32.86 4.22
CA SER A 580 23.06 -32.26 3.72
C SER A 580 23.52 -32.79 2.36
N GLY A 581 23.06 -33.99 1.97
CA GLY A 581 23.36 -34.58 0.66
C GLY A 581 22.32 -34.31 -0.43
N LEU A 582 21.40 -33.37 -0.21
CA LEU A 582 20.39 -32.97 -1.17
C LEU A 582 21.01 -32.18 -2.35
N TRP A 583 20.89 -32.71 -3.56
CA TRP A 583 21.48 -32.13 -4.78
C TRP A 583 20.41 -31.63 -5.74
N ALA A 584 20.66 -30.45 -6.30
CA ALA A 584 19.75 -29.82 -7.24
C ALA A 584 19.58 -30.65 -8.52
N GLY A 585 18.32 -30.84 -8.93
CA GLY A 585 17.99 -31.58 -10.15
C GLY A 585 18.08 -33.10 -10.04
N TYR A 586 18.21 -33.67 -8.84
CA TYR A 586 18.18 -35.12 -8.61
C TYR A 586 16.78 -35.60 -8.17
N ALA A 587 16.45 -36.84 -8.49
CA ALA A 587 15.21 -37.49 -8.10
C ALA A 587 15.40 -38.29 -6.80
N TYR A 588 14.48 -38.06 -5.85
CA TYR A 588 14.47 -38.69 -4.54
C TYR A 588 13.21 -39.55 -4.39
N CYS A 589 13.39 -40.73 -3.81
CA CYS A 589 12.31 -41.69 -3.62
C CYS A 589 11.42 -41.28 -2.46
N ILE A 590 10.13 -41.14 -2.72
CA ILE A 590 9.13 -40.75 -1.71
C ILE A 590 8.08 -41.83 -1.46
N GLY A 591 8.16 -42.95 -2.18
CA GLY A 591 7.26 -44.07 -1.99
C GLY A 591 7.78 -45.35 -2.64
N VAL A 592 7.52 -46.48 -1.98
CA VAL A 592 7.84 -47.81 -2.48
C VAL A 592 6.57 -48.63 -2.62
N SER A 593 6.49 -49.47 -3.64
CA SER A 593 5.41 -50.44 -3.76
C SER A 593 5.61 -51.56 -2.74
N VAL A 594 4.52 -51.93 -2.04
CA VAL A 594 4.51 -53.06 -1.09
C VAL A 594 4.62 -54.39 -1.83
#